data_AF-A0A7S0RW45-F1
#
_entry.id   AF-A0A7S0RW45-F1
#
_cell.length_a   1.000
_cell.length_b   1.000
_cell.length_c   1.000
_cell.angle_alpha   90.00
_cell.angle_beta   90.00
_cell.angle_gamma   90.00
#
_symmetry.space_group_name_H-M   'P 1'
#
loop_
_entity.id
_entity.type
_entity.pdbx_description
1 polymer ?
#
loop_
_entity_poly.entity_id
_entity_poly.type
_entity_poly.pdbx_seq_one_letter_code
_entity_poly.pdbx_strand_id
1 'polypeptide(L)'
;RSSQQGKGLGNAAQLGMGENLTAEEMLERDKSLTKADVRRLQRKKREEEWAAFNKTKPDQNYENPDDVAAIQEAINNMGDFKLKTDVNYIVPEEQRQNAVKKRRQMVLLEESIHSIKMDFNTRFLALRDVKSQMVKDIERSNSRIKEINEKLGVSEEQFHPKTRPDEFPERRDEVTDDDLAEFEVELTKREAAAKA
;
A
#
# COMPACT_ATOMS: atom_id res chain seq x y z
N ARG A 1 -16.40 35.09 4.14
CA ARG A 1 -15.40 34.91 3.06
C ARG A 1 -14.22 34.19 3.72
N SER A 2 -14.26 32.86 3.72
CA SER A 2 -13.64 31.98 2.70
C SER A 2 -12.18 31.74 3.08
N SER A 3 -11.86 30.56 3.64
CA SER A 3 -11.24 29.41 2.93
C SER A 3 -9.79 29.72 2.51
N GLN A 4 -8.77 28.88 2.59
CA GLN A 4 -8.62 27.45 2.79
C GLN A 4 -7.10 27.20 2.68
N GLN A 5 -6.60 26.12 3.29
CA GLN A 5 -5.56 25.23 2.74
C GLN A 5 -4.19 25.80 2.34
N GLY A 6 -3.17 25.51 3.16
CA GLY A 6 -1.82 25.23 2.69
C GLY A 6 -1.62 23.72 2.57
N LYS A 7 -1.86 23.16 1.37
CA LYS A 7 -1.37 21.83 0.95
C LYS A 7 0.17 21.85 0.99
N GLY A 8 0.82 20.88 1.63
CA GLY A 8 1.35 19.71 0.91
C GLY A 8 2.43 20.14 -0.09
N LEU A 9 3.68 20.31 0.31
CA LEU A 9 4.69 19.24 0.32
C LEU A 9 4.59 18.37 -0.95
N GLY A 10 5.13 18.92 -2.04
CA GLY A 10 5.54 18.17 -3.23
C GLY A 10 6.87 17.48 -2.95
N ASN A 11 6.80 16.17 -3.03
CA ASN A 11 7.81 15.17 -2.76
C ASN A 11 9.04 15.29 -3.69
N ALA A 12 10.24 15.35 -3.12
CA ALA A 12 11.50 15.10 -3.83
C ALA A 12 12.36 14.13 -3.02
N ALA A 13 11.76 13.04 -2.54
CA ALA A 13 12.48 11.85 -2.16
C ALA A 13 12.72 10.99 -3.41
N GLN A 14 13.71 11.35 -4.22
CA GLN A 14 14.48 10.37 -5.00
C GLN A 14 15.69 11.07 -5.64
N LEU A 15 16.80 10.35 -5.64
CA LEU A 15 18.00 10.51 -6.46
C LEU A 15 19.19 11.21 -5.79
N GLY A 16 20.27 10.45 -5.75
CA GLY A 16 21.61 10.99 -5.80
C GLY A 16 22.41 10.65 -4.58
N MET A 17 23.23 9.60 -4.70
CA MET A 17 24.56 9.55 -4.09
C MET A 17 25.11 10.97 -4.03
N GLY A 18 25.17 11.56 -2.83
CA GLY A 18 25.70 12.90 -2.65
C GLY A 18 27.18 12.87 -2.98
N GLU A 19 27.53 13.25 -4.20
CA GLU A 19 28.90 13.57 -4.60
C GLU A 19 29.49 14.48 -3.52
N ASN A 20 30.49 13.98 -2.80
CA ASN A 20 31.31 14.81 -1.93
C ASN A 20 32.18 15.69 -2.84
N LEU A 21 31.58 16.76 -3.36
CA LEU A 21 32.28 17.79 -4.11
C LEU A 21 33.47 18.26 -3.28
N THR A 22 34.65 18.09 -3.84
CA THR A 22 35.90 18.46 -3.20
C THR A 22 35.96 19.98 -3.05
N ALA A 23 36.79 20.46 -2.12
CA ALA A 23 36.97 21.89 -1.87
C ALA A 23 37.37 22.67 -3.14
N GLU A 24 38.05 21.99 -4.08
CA GLU A 24 38.55 22.54 -5.34
C GLU A 24 37.41 22.72 -6.36
N GLU A 25 36.53 21.74 -6.49
CA GLU A 25 35.38 21.79 -7.43
C GLU A 25 34.35 22.86 -7.05
N MET A 26 34.17 23.14 -5.76
CA MET A 26 33.31 24.23 -5.28
C MET A 26 33.91 25.62 -5.56
N LEU A 27 35.25 25.71 -5.60
CA LEU A 27 35.99 26.93 -5.89
C LEU A 27 36.00 27.24 -7.40
N GLU A 28 35.97 26.20 -8.24
CA GLU A 28 35.87 26.34 -9.70
C GLU A 28 34.47 26.71 -10.19
N ARG A 29 33.40 26.25 -9.51
CA ARG A 29 32.01 26.60 -9.86
C ARG A 29 31.68 28.08 -9.61
N ASP A 30 32.24 28.68 -8.56
CA ASP A 30 32.05 30.09 -8.23
C ASP A 30 33.40 30.83 -8.22
N LYS A 31 33.77 31.44 -9.35
CA LYS A 31 35.01 32.21 -9.54
C LYS A 31 35.15 33.46 -8.64
N SER A 32 34.22 33.68 -7.72
CA SER A 32 34.15 34.81 -6.77
C SER A 32 34.38 34.40 -5.31
N LEU A 33 34.44 33.10 -4.98
CA LEU A 33 34.64 32.67 -3.59
C LEU A 33 36.14 32.54 -3.25
N THR A 34 36.55 33.18 -2.16
CA THR A 34 37.90 33.00 -1.64
C THR A 34 38.06 31.65 -0.91
N LYS A 35 39.30 31.17 -0.74
CA LYS A 35 39.59 29.96 0.06
C LYS A 35 39.00 30.01 1.49
N ALA A 36 38.81 31.21 2.04
CA ALA A 36 38.17 31.42 3.34
C ALA A 36 36.65 31.14 3.28
N ASP A 37 35.98 31.56 2.20
CA ASP A 37 34.55 31.33 1.98
C ASP A 37 34.25 29.84 1.80
N VAL A 38 35.08 29.11 1.07
CA VAL A 38 34.95 27.65 0.91
C VAL A 38 35.08 26.93 2.26
N ARG A 39 36.07 27.29 3.10
CA ARG A 39 36.21 26.72 4.45
C ARG A 39 35.03 27.08 5.37
N ARG A 40 34.41 28.24 5.19
CA ARG A 40 33.20 28.62 5.94
C ARG A 40 32.01 27.77 5.50
N LEU A 41 31.83 27.57 4.20
CA LEU A 41 30.75 26.76 3.64
C LEU A 41 30.87 25.28 4.05
N GLN A 42 32.08 24.73 4.03
CA GLN A 42 32.34 23.35 4.51
C GLN A 42 32.05 23.17 6.00
N ARG A 43 32.39 24.18 6.83
CA ARG A 43 32.04 24.15 8.25
C ARG A 43 30.53 24.14 8.45
N LYS A 44 29.82 25.00 7.71
CA LYS A 44 28.36 25.07 7.75
C LYS A 44 27.72 23.74 7.30
N LYS A 45 28.19 23.16 6.20
CA LYS A 45 27.71 21.86 5.70
C LYS A 45 27.93 20.75 6.73
N ARG A 46 29.12 20.70 7.35
CA ARG A 46 29.42 19.73 8.42
C ARG A 46 28.53 19.94 9.64
N GLU A 47 28.26 21.19 10.01
CA GLU A 47 27.35 21.52 11.11
C GLU A 47 25.91 21.08 10.80
N GLU A 48 25.45 21.26 9.57
CA GLU A 48 24.14 20.80 9.09
C GLU A 48 24.06 19.26 9.09
N GLU A 49 25.07 18.56 8.57
CA GLU A 49 25.18 17.10 8.63
C GLU A 49 25.22 16.58 10.07
N TRP A 50 25.96 17.25 10.95
CA TRP A 50 26.04 16.93 12.37
C TRP A 50 24.72 17.15 13.09
N ALA A 51 24.00 18.24 12.78
CA ALA A 51 22.68 18.51 13.31
C ALA A 51 21.65 17.49 12.81
N ALA A 52 21.72 17.07 11.55
CA ALA A 52 20.87 16.02 10.99
C ALA A 52 21.14 14.66 11.66
N PHE A 53 22.41 14.30 11.85
CA PHE A 53 22.81 13.07 12.53
C PHE A 53 22.38 13.04 14.00
N ASN A 54 22.52 14.14 14.74
CA ASN A 54 22.07 14.17 16.14
C ASN A 54 20.55 14.10 16.29
N LYS A 55 19.77 14.52 15.28
CA LYS A 55 18.32 14.32 15.27
C LYS A 55 17.91 12.86 15.10
N THR A 56 18.77 12.00 14.55
CA THR A 56 18.51 10.56 14.45
C THR A 56 18.88 9.79 15.72
N LYS A 57 19.36 10.47 16.76
CA LYS A 57 19.70 9.81 18.03
C LYS A 57 18.42 9.21 18.64
N PRO A 58 18.41 7.91 18.95
CA PRO A 58 17.32 7.30 19.70
C PRO A 58 17.14 7.98 21.07
N ASP A 59 15.94 7.85 21.64
CA ASP A 59 15.67 8.35 23.00
C ASP A 59 16.67 7.74 24.00
N GLN A 60 17.00 8.49 25.06
CA GLN A 60 17.91 8.01 26.12
C GLN A 60 17.37 6.77 26.83
N ASN A 61 16.05 6.58 26.80
CA ASN A 61 15.36 5.43 27.38
C ASN A 61 15.09 4.31 26.36
N TYR A 62 15.57 4.43 25.13
CA TYR A 62 15.39 3.38 24.13
C TYR A 62 16.34 2.22 24.43
N GLU A 63 15.77 1.10 24.88
CA GLU A 63 16.46 -0.16 25.01
C GLU A 63 16.13 -1.03 23.78
N ASN A 64 17.16 -1.65 23.20
CA ASN A 64 16.96 -2.59 22.11
C ASN A 64 16.22 -3.83 22.67
N PRO A 65 15.08 -4.25 22.08
CA PRO A 65 14.31 -5.39 22.58
C PRO A 65 15.13 -6.68 22.67
N ASP A 66 16.11 -6.87 21.78
CA ASP A 66 16.97 -8.06 21.79
C ASP A 66 17.91 -8.06 23.01
N ASP A 67 18.45 -6.89 23.39
CA ASP A 67 19.34 -6.75 24.54
C ASP A 67 18.56 -6.94 25.85
N VAL A 68 17.35 -6.38 25.93
CA VAL A 68 16.45 -6.58 27.09
C VAL A 68 16.09 -8.07 27.24
N ALA A 69 15.76 -8.73 26.14
CA ALA A 69 15.46 -10.16 26.14
C ALA A 69 16.67 -11.00 26.59
N ALA A 70 17.87 -10.68 26.09
CA ALA A 70 19.11 -11.36 26.47
C ALA A 70 19.46 -11.16 27.95
N ILE A 71 19.29 -9.95 28.48
CA ILE A 71 19.46 -9.65 29.91
C ILE A 71 18.46 -10.46 30.74
N GLN A 72 17.19 -10.49 30.34
CA GLN A 72 16.16 -11.24 31.06
C GLN A 72 16.43 -12.76 31.02
N GLU A 73 16.86 -13.29 29.88
CA GLU A 73 17.27 -14.69 29.74
C GLU A 73 18.48 -15.00 30.62
N ALA A 74 19.49 -14.14 30.63
CA ALA A 74 20.65 -14.29 31.50
C ALA A 74 20.25 -14.28 32.97
N ILE A 75 19.41 -13.32 33.41
CA ILE A 75 18.88 -13.25 34.78
C ILE A 75 18.14 -14.55 35.15
N ASN A 76 17.30 -15.04 34.24
CA ASN A 76 16.47 -16.22 34.49
C ASN A 76 17.28 -17.53 34.51
N ASN A 77 18.41 -17.60 33.81
CA ASN A 77 19.23 -18.81 33.66
C ASN A 77 20.61 -18.70 34.32
N MET A 78 20.86 -17.64 35.11
CA MET A 78 22.16 -17.44 35.75
C MET A 78 22.42 -18.50 36.82
N GLY A 79 23.39 -19.38 36.57
CA GLY A 79 23.93 -20.32 37.57
C GLY A 79 23.28 -21.71 37.61
N ASP A 80 22.06 -21.91 37.09
CA ASP A 80 21.41 -23.22 37.00
C ASP A 80 20.57 -23.33 35.72
N PHE A 81 21.14 -23.96 34.69
CA PHE A 81 20.42 -24.32 33.47
C PHE A 81 19.72 -25.66 33.69
N LYS A 82 18.49 -25.62 34.23
CA LYS A 82 17.68 -26.83 34.34
C LYS A 82 17.42 -27.42 32.95
N LEU A 83 17.89 -28.64 32.73
CA LEU A 83 17.56 -29.37 31.52
C LEU A 83 16.05 -29.58 31.44
N LYS A 84 15.46 -29.44 30.24
CA LYS A 84 14.02 -29.72 30.02
C LYS A 84 13.62 -31.15 30.40
N THR A 85 14.59 -32.05 30.46
CA THR A 85 14.46 -33.46 30.85
C THR A 85 14.68 -33.71 32.34
N ASP A 86 15.10 -32.69 33.10
CA ASP A 86 15.29 -32.80 34.54
C ASP A 86 13.94 -33.01 35.24
N VAL A 87 13.90 -33.91 36.21
CA VAL A 87 12.69 -34.25 36.99
C VAL A 87 12.18 -33.03 37.79
N ASN A 88 13.06 -32.09 38.12
CA ASN A 88 12.72 -30.87 38.88
C ASN A 88 12.49 -29.63 37.98
N TYR A 89 12.45 -29.80 36.66
CA TYR A 89 12.15 -28.71 35.73
C TYR A 89 10.65 -28.43 35.68
N ILE A 90 10.26 -27.19 36.00
CA ILE A 90 8.89 -26.71 35.93
C ILE A 90 8.85 -25.60 34.88
N VAL A 91 8.03 -25.80 33.83
CA VAL A 91 7.88 -24.80 32.77
C VAL A 91 7.36 -23.48 33.37
N PRO A 92 8.02 -22.32 33.11
CA PRO A 92 7.53 -21.01 33.54
C PRO A 92 6.11 -20.74 33.03
N GLU A 93 5.28 -20.08 33.83
CA GLU A 93 3.85 -19.91 33.55
C GLU A 93 3.56 -19.23 32.21
N GLU A 94 4.42 -18.30 31.80
CA GLU A 94 4.35 -17.60 30.52
C GLU A 94 4.54 -18.54 29.33
N GLN A 95 5.47 -19.49 29.47
CA GLN A 95 5.81 -20.49 28.45
C GLN A 95 4.84 -21.68 28.45
N ARG A 96 4.08 -21.89 29.53
CA ARG A 96 3.06 -22.95 29.60
C ARG A 96 1.99 -22.72 28.54
N GLN A 97 1.96 -23.63 27.57
CA GLN A 97 0.87 -23.72 26.61
C GLN A 97 -0.32 -24.41 27.26
N ASN A 98 -1.40 -23.67 27.47
CA ASN A 98 -2.68 -24.20 27.94
C ASN A 98 -3.66 -24.23 26.75
N ALA A 99 -4.55 -25.22 26.71
CA ALA A 99 -5.66 -25.29 25.76
C ALA A 99 -6.46 -23.97 25.71
N VAL A 100 -6.68 -23.30 26.85
CA VAL A 100 -7.36 -21.99 26.91
C VAL A 100 -6.55 -20.91 26.19
N LYS A 101 -5.24 -20.84 26.43
CA LYS A 101 -4.34 -19.88 25.76
C LYS A 101 -4.31 -20.12 24.25
N LYS A 102 -4.22 -21.39 23.82
CA LYS A 102 -4.23 -21.76 22.40
C LYS A 102 -5.56 -21.45 21.72
N ARG A 103 -6.68 -21.71 22.39
CA ARG A 103 -8.01 -21.34 21.87
C ARG A 103 -8.13 -19.84 21.65
N ARG A 104 -7.66 -19.02 22.60
CA ARG A 104 -7.64 -17.56 22.44
C ARG A 104 -6.77 -17.12 21.26
N GLN A 105 -5.61 -17.74 21.08
CA GLN A 105 -4.74 -17.49 19.92
C GLN A 105 -5.43 -17.85 18.59
N MET A 106 -6.16 -18.96 18.53
CA MET A 106 -6.92 -19.35 17.33
C MET A 106 -8.01 -18.33 16.99
N VAL A 107 -8.75 -17.85 17.99
CA VAL A 107 -9.80 -16.83 17.78
C VAL A 107 -9.20 -15.51 17.26
N LEU A 108 -8.11 -15.04 17.87
CA LEU A 108 -7.43 -13.82 17.42
C LEU A 108 -6.92 -13.96 15.97
N LEU A 109 -6.42 -15.15 15.62
CA LEU A 109 -5.99 -15.43 14.25
C LEU A 109 -7.17 -15.40 13.28
N GLU A 110 -8.30 -16.00 13.64
CA GLU A 110 -9.52 -15.99 12.82
C GLU A 110 -10.05 -14.56 12.61
N GLU A 111 -10.07 -13.74 13.65
CA GLU A 111 -10.41 -12.31 13.56
C GLU A 111 -9.45 -11.56 12.63
N SER A 112 -8.15 -11.82 12.73
CA SER A 112 -7.15 -11.18 11.86
C SER A 112 -7.33 -11.56 10.39
N ILE A 113 -7.60 -12.84 10.10
CA ILE A 113 -7.85 -13.33 8.74
C ILE A 113 -9.12 -12.69 8.20
N HIS A 114 -10.17 -12.60 9.02
CA HIS A 114 -11.42 -11.96 8.65
C HIS A 114 -11.20 -10.47 8.32
N SER A 115 -10.49 -9.73 9.16
CA SER A 115 -10.16 -8.33 8.93
C SER A 115 -9.42 -8.14 7.60
N ILE A 116 -8.38 -8.95 7.34
CA ILE A 116 -7.59 -8.86 6.11
C ILE A 116 -8.47 -9.12 4.88
N LYS A 117 -9.35 -10.13 4.93
CA LYS A 117 -10.28 -10.44 3.83
C LYS A 117 -11.25 -9.29 3.59
N MET A 118 -11.82 -8.71 4.63
CA MET A 118 -12.77 -7.59 4.50
C MET A 118 -12.10 -6.31 4.02
N ASP A 119 -10.88 -6.02 4.47
CA ASP A 119 -10.11 -4.88 4.00
C ASP A 119 -9.76 -5.03 2.51
N PHE A 120 -9.35 -6.22 2.10
CA PHE A 120 -9.10 -6.52 0.68
C PHE A 120 -10.37 -6.33 -0.15
N ASN A 121 -11.48 -6.94 0.27
CA ASN A 121 -12.77 -6.82 -0.43
C ASN A 121 -13.22 -5.36 -0.54
N THR A 122 -13.09 -4.59 0.54
CA THR A 122 -13.45 -3.16 0.57
C THR A 122 -12.62 -2.36 -0.43
N ARG A 123 -11.29 -2.56 -0.45
CA ARG A 123 -10.40 -1.89 -1.41
C ARG A 123 -10.70 -2.32 -2.84
N PHE A 124 -10.98 -3.60 -3.07
CA PHE A 124 -11.31 -4.13 -4.38
C PHE A 124 -12.62 -3.53 -4.93
N LEU A 125 -13.66 -3.45 -4.10
CA LEU A 125 -14.93 -2.81 -4.47
C LEU A 125 -14.75 -1.31 -4.72
N ALA A 126 -13.94 -0.62 -3.91
CA ALA A 126 -13.62 0.80 -4.16
C ALA A 126 -12.91 1.01 -5.52
N LEU A 127 -11.97 0.14 -5.89
CA LEU A 127 -11.32 0.18 -7.20
C LEU A 127 -12.31 -0.05 -8.35
N ARG A 128 -13.24 -0.98 -8.18
CA ARG A 128 -14.32 -1.22 -9.14
C ARG A 128 -15.21 0.02 -9.32
N ASP A 129 -15.57 0.69 -8.22
CA ASP A 129 -16.40 1.89 -8.28
C ASP A 129 -15.67 3.03 -9.01
N VAL A 130 -14.36 3.20 -8.75
CA VAL A 130 -13.51 4.14 -9.48
C VAL A 130 -13.46 3.79 -10.97
N LYS A 131 -13.28 2.51 -11.32
CA LYS A 131 -13.30 2.05 -12.72
C LYS A 131 -14.65 2.36 -13.38
N SER A 132 -15.77 2.09 -12.70
CA SER A 132 -17.11 2.40 -13.21
C SER A 132 -17.28 3.90 -13.48
N GLN A 133 -16.77 4.75 -12.59
CA GLN A 133 -16.79 6.20 -12.79
C GLN A 133 -15.94 6.61 -14.00
N MET A 134 -14.72 6.06 -14.14
CA MET A 134 -13.86 6.34 -15.28
C MET A 134 -14.49 5.92 -16.62
N VAL A 135 -15.18 4.78 -16.66
CA VAL A 135 -15.92 4.33 -17.85
C VAL A 135 -16.96 5.37 -18.26
N LYS A 136 -17.79 5.83 -17.31
CA LYS A 136 -18.82 6.87 -17.56
C LYS A 136 -18.21 8.19 -18.03
N ASP A 137 -17.08 8.58 -17.44
CA ASP A 137 -16.38 9.82 -17.80
C ASP A 137 -15.78 9.75 -19.21
N ILE A 138 -15.22 8.59 -19.59
CA ILE A 138 -14.73 8.33 -20.95
C ILE A 138 -15.90 8.35 -21.94
N GLU A 139 -17.02 7.70 -21.63
CA GLU A 139 -18.20 7.70 -22.50
C GLU A 139 -18.77 9.11 -22.71
N ARG A 140 -18.88 9.91 -21.64
CA ARG A 140 -19.27 11.32 -21.76
C ARG A 140 -18.30 12.11 -22.64
N SER A 141 -17.00 11.90 -22.45
CA SER A 141 -15.97 12.57 -23.25
C SER A 141 -16.04 12.16 -24.72
N ASN A 142 -16.22 10.87 -25.00
CA ASN A 142 -16.40 10.33 -26.35
C ASN A 142 -17.63 10.93 -27.02
N SER A 143 -18.79 10.99 -26.35
CA SER A 143 -19.98 11.65 -26.88
C SER A 143 -19.71 13.11 -27.25
N ARG A 144 -18.98 13.84 -26.40
CA ARG A 144 -18.59 15.22 -26.69
C ARG A 144 -17.64 15.31 -27.89
N ILE A 145 -16.69 14.39 -28.02
CA ILE A 145 -15.79 14.34 -29.17
C ILE A 145 -16.59 14.00 -30.44
N LYS A 146 -17.58 13.09 -30.38
CA LYS A 146 -18.47 12.80 -31.53
C LYS A 146 -19.17 14.06 -32.02
N GLU A 147 -19.78 14.82 -31.12
CA GLU A 147 -20.44 16.10 -31.47
C GLU A 147 -19.49 17.10 -32.15
N ILE A 148 -18.22 17.15 -31.73
CA ILE A 148 -17.22 18.05 -32.30
C ILE A 148 -16.78 17.53 -33.68
N ASN A 149 -16.51 16.23 -33.77
CA ASN A 149 -16.07 15.55 -34.99
C ASN A 149 -17.13 15.64 -36.09
N GLU A 150 -18.41 15.50 -35.75
CA GLU A 150 -19.53 15.73 -36.68
C GLU A 150 -19.54 17.15 -37.24
N LYS A 151 -19.25 18.17 -36.42
CA LYS A 151 -19.16 19.57 -36.87
C LYS A 151 -17.94 19.84 -37.73
N LEU A 152 -16.84 19.12 -37.50
CA LEU A 152 -15.59 19.24 -38.25
C LEU A 152 -15.55 18.36 -39.51
N GLY A 153 -16.52 17.45 -39.68
CA GLY A 153 -16.53 16.46 -40.77
C GLY A 153 -15.42 15.41 -40.65
N VAL A 154 -14.89 15.20 -39.44
CA VAL A 154 -13.82 14.23 -39.16
C VAL A 154 -14.45 12.97 -38.59
N SER A 155 -14.07 11.79 -39.08
CA SER A 155 -14.51 10.50 -38.54
C SER A 155 -13.33 9.76 -37.96
N GLU A 156 -13.32 9.62 -36.63
CA GLU A 156 -12.28 8.92 -35.88
C GLU A 156 -12.90 7.81 -35.03
N GLU A 157 -12.20 6.69 -34.92
CA GLU A 157 -12.60 5.59 -34.04
C GLU A 157 -12.29 5.95 -32.58
N GLN A 158 -13.30 5.89 -31.73
CA GLN A 158 -13.18 6.25 -30.31
C GLN A 158 -13.09 5.00 -29.44
N PHE A 159 -12.27 5.07 -28.40
CA PHE A 159 -12.09 3.97 -27.46
C PHE A 159 -13.27 3.86 -26.50
N HIS A 160 -13.97 2.73 -26.52
CA HIS A 160 -15.09 2.44 -25.61
C HIS A 160 -14.70 1.37 -24.59
N PRO A 161 -14.44 1.72 -23.31
CA PRO A 161 -14.07 0.76 -22.29
C PRO A 161 -15.26 -0.13 -21.91
N LYS A 162 -15.04 -1.44 -21.80
CA LYS A 162 -16.07 -2.44 -21.45
C LYS A 162 -15.91 -2.91 -20.00
N THR A 163 -17.01 -3.03 -19.28
CA THR A 163 -17.09 -3.70 -17.97
C THR A 163 -17.47 -5.17 -18.16
N ARG A 164 -16.82 -6.08 -17.43
CA ARG A 164 -17.16 -7.51 -17.48
C ARG A 164 -18.25 -7.86 -16.45
N PRO A 165 -19.18 -8.77 -16.77
CA PRO A 165 -20.17 -9.27 -15.81
C PRO A 165 -19.55 -9.88 -14.55
N ASP A 166 -18.41 -10.57 -14.69
CA ASP A 166 -17.67 -11.19 -13.58
C ASP A 166 -17.23 -10.21 -12.48
N GLU A 167 -17.18 -8.91 -12.77
CA GLU A 167 -16.83 -7.86 -11.81
C GLU A 167 -18.00 -7.49 -10.86
N PHE A 168 -19.21 -7.99 -11.15
CA PHE A 168 -20.44 -7.71 -10.41
C PHE A 168 -21.17 -9.00 -10.02
N PRO A 169 -20.63 -9.80 -9.07
CA PRO A 169 -21.26 -11.05 -8.63
C PRO A 169 -22.68 -10.85 -8.08
N GLU A 170 -22.98 -9.67 -7.54
CA GLU A 170 -24.30 -9.30 -7.02
C GLU A 170 -25.40 -9.26 -8.10
N ARG A 171 -25.02 -9.12 -9.39
CA ARG A 171 -25.95 -9.08 -10.51
C ARG A 171 -26.26 -10.46 -11.10
N ARG A 172 -25.80 -11.53 -10.44
CA ARG A 172 -26.00 -12.91 -10.92
C ARG A 172 -27.47 -13.28 -11.11
N ASP A 173 -28.34 -12.71 -10.29
CA ASP A 173 -29.79 -13.00 -10.33
C ASP A 173 -30.57 -11.93 -11.12
N GLU A 174 -29.88 -10.92 -11.66
CA GLU A 174 -30.48 -9.95 -12.58
C GLU A 174 -30.65 -10.60 -13.95
N VAL A 175 -31.87 -10.62 -14.47
CA VAL A 175 -32.20 -11.12 -15.81
C VAL A 175 -32.55 -9.93 -16.69
N THR A 176 -31.84 -9.77 -17.80
CA THR A 176 -32.08 -8.70 -18.76
C THR A 176 -33.06 -9.14 -19.86
N ASP A 177 -33.66 -8.17 -20.56
CA ASP A 177 -34.56 -8.46 -21.69
C ASP A 177 -33.84 -9.21 -22.82
N ASP A 178 -32.54 -8.98 -22.98
CA ASP A 178 -31.69 -9.71 -23.93
C ASP A 178 -31.55 -11.18 -23.52
N ASP A 179 -31.37 -11.46 -22.22
CA ASP A 179 -31.30 -12.83 -21.69
C ASP A 179 -32.64 -13.58 -21.90
N LEU A 180 -33.77 -12.88 -21.77
CA LEU A 180 -35.10 -13.44 -22.04
C LEU A 180 -35.27 -13.77 -23.53
N ALA A 181 -34.83 -12.88 -24.43
CA ALA A 181 -34.89 -13.11 -25.87
C ALA A 181 -34.01 -14.30 -26.29
N GLU A 182 -32.81 -14.44 -25.71
CA GLU A 182 -31.95 -15.61 -25.93
C GLU A 182 -32.61 -16.90 -25.44
N PHE A 183 -33.28 -16.85 -24.29
CA PHE A 183 -34.00 -17.99 -23.73
C PHE A 183 -35.21 -18.40 -24.59
N GLU A 184 -35.96 -17.46 -25.14
CA GLU A 184 -37.05 -17.74 -26.10
C GLU A 184 -36.52 -18.45 -27.36
N VAL A 185 -35.36 -18.02 -27.86
CA VAL A 185 -34.69 -18.69 -28.97
C VAL A 185 -34.23 -20.10 -28.59
N GLU A 186 -33.74 -20.32 -27.37
CA GLU A 186 -33.42 -21.68 -26.90
C GLU A 186 -34.66 -22.56 -26.75
N LEU A 187 -35.76 -22.01 -26.23
CA LEU A 187 -37.03 -22.72 -26.08
C LEU A 187 -37.55 -23.23 -27.42
N THR A 188 -37.60 -22.36 -28.43
CA THR A 188 -38.06 -22.74 -29.78
C THR A 188 -37.15 -23.80 -30.41
N LYS A 189 -35.83 -23.73 -30.21
CA LYS A 189 -34.88 -24.77 -30.65
C LYS A 189 -35.11 -26.11 -29.94
N ARG A 190 -35.37 -26.10 -28.62
CA ARG A 190 -35.66 -27.32 -27.85
C ARG A 190 -36.98 -27.95 -28.27
N GLU A 191 -38.01 -27.13 -28.50
CA GLU A 191 -39.30 -27.61 -29.00
C GLU A 191 -39.21 -28.19 -30.42
N ALA A 192 -38.41 -27.58 -31.29
CA ALA A 192 -38.13 -28.11 -32.62
C ALA A 192 -37.37 -29.44 -32.56
N ALA A 193 -36.37 -29.55 -31.66
CA ALA A 193 -35.62 -30.78 -31.44
C ALA A 193 -36.44 -31.91 -30.80
N ALA A 194 -37.45 -31.59 -29.98
CA ALA A 194 -38.35 -32.57 -29.37
C ALA A 194 -39.46 -33.06 -30.32
N LYS A 195 -39.70 -32.35 -31.43
CA LYS A 195 -40.68 -32.73 -32.48
C LYS A 195 -40.07 -33.50 -33.65
N ALA A 196 -38.73 -33.61 -33.72
CA ALA A 196 -37.99 -34.38 -34.71
C ALA A 196 -37.71 -35.80 -34.19
#